data_AF-A0A7X8XVJ1-F1
#
_entry.id   AF-A0A7X8XVJ1-F1
#
_cell.length_a   1.000
_cell.length_b   1.000
_cell.length_c   1.000
_cell.angle_alpha   90.00
_cell.angle_beta   90.00
_cell.angle_gamma   90.00
#
_symmetry.space_group_name_H-M   'P 1'
#
loop_
_entity.id
_entity.type
_entity.pdbx_description
1 polymer ?
#
loop_
_entity_poly.entity_id
_entity_poly.type
_entity_poly.pdbx_seq_one_letter_code
_entity_poly.pdbx_strand_id
1 'polypeptide(L)'
;MTIATTQKYTLGDSSSNADITHVWLQEESNDSLVIGGCMLSKNNDEQTRSTVDSAFKESKKPQLALKEAANTIKNFAGDDYVLVYLKDRRMWHTRNGQLRVFVFREGRFLSPPHTKNTNVATPFLLNEDDILIIGNASLLFNTPPKTLKQVFTSSLPQVIAESLIQNNTDNNIAFCGVLPCEFLRDNAPSRNREKALQEVFPYEKEADKKLANPNQKKNQIYNFVGFLLFALLVIFMYTQNKVNWKGELTNKDKELASLQTKLNKAEKEIEAFRRYQKQHIQSIAERDFDAFDNERYRMYALFRDTRSRFNRIQIAEKFNIYNPLAIEAKVVMDENWFIVPVKGTHLVQKGETLKKIADMYYDNQKEGIQLIQEFNPQVVEGHSIFLPFEQED
;
A
#
# COMPACT_ATOMS: atom_id res chain seq x y z
N MET A 1 0.80 33.74 17.59
CA MET A 1 0.75 35.05 18.30
C MET A 1 -0.59 35.22 19.03
N THR A 2 -0.63 35.71 20.28
CA THR A 2 -1.91 36.05 20.96
C THR A 2 -2.15 37.53 20.82
N ILE A 3 -3.24 37.93 20.15
CA ILE A 3 -3.53 39.35 19.89
C ILE A 3 -4.50 39.86 20.97
N ALA A 4 -4.17 41.00 21.58
CA ALA A 4 -5.01 41.68 22.55
C ALA A 4 -6.09 42.52 21.84
N THR A 5 -7.13 41.84 21.39
CA THR A 5 -8.35 42.39 20.77
C THR A 5 -9.51 42.38 21.78
N THR A 6 -10.64 43.06 21.49
CA THR A 6 -11.82 43.04 22.38
C THR A 6 -12.40 41.64 22.56
N GLN A 7 -12.16 40.75 21.58
CA GLN A 7 -12.34 39.30 21.67
C GLN A 7 -10.96 38.62 21.63
N LYS A 8 -10.66 37.65 22.50
CA LYS A 8 -9.35 36.97 22.49
C LYS A 8 -9.27 36.00 21.31
N TYR A 9 -8.53 36.35 20.26
CA TYR A 9 -8.20 35.43 19.16
C TYR A 9 -6.82 34.80 19.36
N THR A 10 -6.69 33.52 19.02
CA THR A 10 -5.40 32.84 18.97
C THR A 10 -5.11 32.45 17.52
N LEU A 11 -4.28 33.25 16.85
CA LEU A 11 -3.75 32.91 15.54
C LEU A 11 -2.46 32.12 15.73
N GLY A 12 -2.42 30.90 15.20
CA GLY A 12 -1.20 30.16 15.01
C GLY A 12 -0.64 30.44 13.63
N ASP A 13 0.64 30.77 13.52
CA ASP A 13 1.26 31.05 12.24
C ASP A 13 2.69 30.50 12.19
N SER A 14 3.09 30.05 11.00
CA SER A 14 4.43 29.55 10.75
C SER A 14 4.80 29.76 9.29
N SER A 15 6.06 30.06 9.05
CA SER A 15 6.61 30.22 7.71
C SER A 15 8.00 29.61 7.62
N SER A 16 8.32 29.06 6.45
CA SER A 16 9.67 28.64 6.08
C SER A 16 10.65 29.82 5.96
N ASN A 17 10.15 31.04 5.74
CA ASN A 17 10.96 32.25 5.69
C ASN A 17 10.18 33.47 6.23
N ALA A 18 10.49 33.85 7.47
CA ALA A 18 9.82 34.93 8.19
C ALA A 18 10.16 36.34 7.63
N ASP A 19 11.26 36.50 6.88
CA ASP A 19 11.69 37.82 6.40
C ASP A 19 10.80 38.34 5.27
N ILE A 20 10.22 37.42 4.50
CA ILE A 20 9.42 37.70 3.30
C ILE A 20 7.96 37.28 3.44
N THR A 21 7.54 36.78 4.61
CA THR A 21 6.15 36.44 4.88
C THR A 21 5.57 37.44 5.86
N HIS A 22 4.40 37.99 5.54
CA HIS A 22 3.67 38.88 6.45
C HIS A 22 2.26 38.35 6.68
N VAL A 23 1.89 38.24 7.95
CA VAL A 23 0.62 37.67 8.41
C VAL A 23 0.08 38.60 9.47
N TRP A 24 -1.19 38.94 9.35
CA TRP A 24 -1.84 39.83 10.30
C TRP A 24 -3.29 39.44 10.50
N LEU A 25 -3.79 39.86 11.66
CA LEU A 25 -5.15 39.68 12.09
C LEU A 25 -5.58 40.97 12.77
N GLN A 26 -6.67 41.55 12.28
CA GLN A 26 -7.16 42.85 12.71
C GLN A 26 -8.67 42.79 12.95
N GLU A 27 -9.09 43.23 14.14
CA GLU A 27 -10.50 43.45 14.45
C GLU A 27 -10.92 44.82 13.92
N GLU A 28 -11.88 44.86 13.01
CA GLU A 28 -12.39 46.11 12.41
C GLU A 28 -13.57 46.66 13.21
N SER A 29 -14.41 45.77 13.72
CA SER A 29 -15.56 46.07 14.58
C SER A 29 -15.82 44.92 15.54
N ASN A 30 -16.70 45.12 16.51
CA ASN A 30 -17.09 44.09 17.50
C ASN A 30 -17.59 42.78 16.88
N ASP A 31 -18.01 42.79 15.61
CA ASP A 31 -18.58 41.66 14.88
C ASP A 31 -17.81 41.33 13.58
N SER A 32 -16.65 41.95 13.36
CA SER A 32 -15.90 41.76 12.13
C SER A 32 -14.38 41.68 12.31
N LEU A 33 -13.80 40.73 11.57
CA LEU A 33 -12.41 40.32 11.69
C LEU A 33 -11.80 40.18 10.30
N VAL A 34 -10.61 40.72 10.12
CA VAL A 34 -9.84 40.63 8.88
C VAL A 34 -8.58 39.84 9.15
N ILE A 35 -8.30 38.89 8.26
CA ILE A 35 -7.10 38.06 8.30
C ILE A 35 -6.41 38.21 6.96
N GLY A 36 -5.10 38.48 7.01
CA GLY A 36 -4.29 38.61 5.82
C GLY A 36 -3.03 37.76 5.90
N GLY A 37 -2.60 37.29 4.73
CA GLY A 37 -1.28 36.69 4.54
C GLY A 37 -0.74 37.06 3.16
N CYS A 38 0.51 37.49 3.08
CA CYS A 38 1.16 37.81 1.80
C CYS A 38 2.65 37.50 1.80
N MET A 39 3.19 37.26 0.60
CA MET A 39 4.63 37.16 0.35
C MET A 39 5.14 38.53 -0.10
N LEU A 40 6.07 39.11 0.65
CA LEU A 40 6.68 40.41 0.38
C LEU A 40 7.80 40.27 -0.65
N SER A 41 7.78 41.11 -1.68
CA SER A 41 8.77 41.09 -2.78
C SER A 41 10.15 41.65 -2.43
N LYS A 42 10.29 42.41 -1.33
CA LYS A 42 11.56 43.02 -0.85
C LYS A 42 11.63 43.01 0.67
N ASN A 43 12.85 43.00 1.23
CA ASN A 43 13.08 43.09 2.67
C ASN A 43 12.47 44.36 3.26
N ASN A 44 11.47 44.14 4.13
CA ASN A 44 10.93 44.96 5.23
C ASN A 44 11.31 46.45 5.29
N ASP A 45 10.50 47.30 4.67
CA ASP A 45 10.25 48.63 5.23
C ASP A 45 8.99 48.56 6.11
N GLU A 46 9.07 49.02 7.36
CA GLU A 46 7.94 49.08 8.30
C GLU A 46 6.72 49.81 7.70
N GLN A 47 6.98 50.78 6.82
CA GLN A 47 5.95 51.50 6.07
C GLN A 47 5.13 50.58 5.16
N THR A 48 5.76 49.58 4.54
CA THR A 48 5.06 48.60 3.69
C THR A 48 4.13 47.73 4.53
N ARG A 49 4.62 47.21 5.67
CA ARG A 49 3.81 46.40 6.59
C ARG A 49 2.63 47.20 7.15
N SER A 50 2.86 48.42 7.61
CA SER A 50 1.81 49.31 8.11
C SER A 50 0.76 49.64 7.03
N THR A 51 1.17 49.81 5.78
CA THR A 51 0.25 50.03 4.64
C THR A 51 -0.57 48.78 4.33
N VAL A 52 0.03 47.59 4.44
CA VAL A 52 -0.66 46.30 4.23
C VAL A 52 -1.66 46.03 5.36
N ASP A 53 -1.28 46.26 6.62
CA ASP A 53 -2.16 46.07 7.78
C ASP A 53 -3.39 46.97 7.68
N SER A 54 -3.19 48.24 7.29
CA SER A 54 -4.26 49.24 7.13
C SER A 54 -4.95 49.22 5.75
N ALA A 55 -4.66 48.24 4.89
CA ALA A 55 -5.21 48.18 3.53
C ALA A 55 -6.72 47.93 3.51
N PHE A 56 -7.23 47.21 4.51
CA PHE A 56 -8.66 46.93 4.63
C PHE A 56 -9.38 48.10 5.30
N LYS A 57 -10.55 48.45 4.75
CA LYS A 57 -11.47 49.41 5.35
C LYS A 57 -12.87 48.83 5.30
N GLU A 58 -13.51 48.74 6.47
CA GLU A 58 -14.86 48.18 6.55
C GLU A 58 -15.85 48.95 5.65
N SER A 59 -16.70 48.21 4.94
CA SER A 59 -17.72 48.76 4.05
C SER A 59 -19.02 47.96 4.14
N LYS A 60 -20.15 48.62 3.88
CA LYS A 60 -21.45 47.96 3.69
C LYS A 60 -21.46 46.95 2.54
N LYS A 61 -20.47 47.03 1.64
CA LYS A 61 -20.26 46.08 0.55
C LYS A 61 -18.95 45.31 0.80
N PRO A 62 -18.99 44.16 1.51
CA PRO A 62 -17.80 43.34 1.82
C PRO A 62 -16.91 43.04 0.61
N GLN A 63 -17.54 42.81 -0.54
CA GLN A 63 -16.85 42.53 -1.80
C GLN A 63 -16.06 43.72 -2.34
N LEU A 64 -16.56 44.94 -2.12
CA LEU A 64 -15.85 46.16 -2.55
C LEU A 64 -14.65 46.42 -1.64
N ALA A 65 -14.84 46.31 -0.31
CA ALA A 65 -13.77 46.47 0.67
C ALA A 65 -12.61 45.51 0.43
N LEU A 66 -12.89 44.22 0.24
CA LEU A 66 -11.86 43.23 -0.08
C LEU A 66 -11.17 43.49 -1.42
N LYS A 67 -11.89 43.99 -2.43
CA LYS A 67 -11.31 44.32 -3.74
C LYS A 67 -10.36 45.51 -3.65
N GLU A 68 -10.74 46.55 -2.90
CA GLU A 68 -9.90 47.73 -2.67
C GLU A 68 -8.65 47.36 -1.85
N ALA A 69 -8.81 46.58 -0.78
CA ALA A 69 -7.70 46.06 0.00
C ALA A 69 -6.74 45.21 -0.85
N ALA A 70 -7.27 44.31 -1.67
CA ALA A 70 -6.49 43.49 -2.59
C ALA A 70 -5.67 44.32 -3.60
N ASN A 71 -6.23 45.41 -4.12
CA ASN A 71 -5.50 46.30 -5.01
C ASN A 71 -4.35 47.01 -4.30
N THR A 72 -4.58 47.47 -3.07
CA THR A 72 -3.52 48.07 -2.24
C THR A 72 -2.42 47.03 -1.99
N ILE A 73 -2.76 45.84 -1.52
CA ILE A 73 -1.77 44.80 -1.21
C ILE A 73 -0.99 44.36 -2.44
N LYS A 74 -1.65 44.23 -3.59
CA LYS A 74 -0.97 43.93 -4.85
C LYS A 74 0.09 44.98 -5.22
N ASN A 75 -0.18 46.25 -4.94
CA ASN A 75 0.75 47.34 -5.26
C ASN A 75 1.96 47.41 -4.30
N PHE A 76 1.83 46.91 -3.06
CA PHE A 76 2.83 47.07 -2.00
C PHE A 76 3.54 45.76 -1.60
N ALA A 77 2.82 44.64 -1.51
CA ALA A 77 3.38 43.35 -1.09
C ALA A 77 3.83 42.49 -2.27
N GLY A 78 3.00 42.40 -3.32
CA GLY A 78 3.27 41.60 -4.52
C GLY A 78 2.07 40.77 -4.96
N ASP A 79 2.32 39.80 -5.85
CA ASP A 79 1.27 39.01 -6.50
C ASP A 79 0.76 37.80 -5.68
N ASP A 80 1.40 37.41 -4.59
CA ASP A 80 0.97 36.27 -3.78
C ASP A 80 0.39 36.72 -2.43
N TYR A 81 -0.94 36.71 -2.32
CA TYR A 81 -1.65 37.17 -1.14
C TYR A 81 -2.98 36.44 -0.96
N VAL A 82 -3.46 36.45 0.28
CA VAL A 82 -4.79 36.00 0.67
C VAL A 82 -5.36 36.98 1.69
N LEU A 83 -6.62 37.36 1.50
CA LEU A 83 -7.38 38.20 2.41
C LEU A 83 -8.70 37.53 2.73
N VAL A 84 -9.02 37.46 4.00
CA VAL A 84 -10.27 36.92 4.53
C VAL A 84 -10.93 38.01 5.36
N TYR A 85 -12.19 38.30 5.07
CA TYR A 85 -13.04 39.15 5.87
C TYR A 85 -14.19 38.33 6.45
N LEU A 86 -14.29 38.33 7.77
CA LEU A 86 -15.30 37.64 8.54
C LEU A 86 -16.26 38.68 9.11
N LYS A 87 -17.56 38.50 8.87
CA LYS A 87 -18.61 39.28 9.52
C LYS A 87 -19.88 38.46 9.66
N ASP A 88 -20.50 38.46 10.83
CA ASP A 88 -21.75 37.71 11.10
C ASP A 88 -21.67 36.20 10.74
N ARG A 89 -20.54 35.55 11.02
CA ARG A 89 -20.21 34.15 10.62
C ARG A 89 -20.05 33.91 9.12
N ARG A 90 -20.16 34.96 8.30
CA ARG A 90 -19.94 34.88 6.85
C ARG A 90 -18.49 35.23 6.57
N MET A 91 -17.87 34.38 5.76
CA MET A 91 -16.53 34.56 5.28
C MET A 91 -16.56 34.99 3.81
N TRP A 92 -16.01 36.17 3.54
CA TRP A 92 -15.62 36.56 2.20
C TRP A 92 -14.10 36.45 2.09
N HIS A 93 -13.59 36.06 0.93
CA HIS A 93 -12.16 36.07 0.71
C HIS A 93 -11.81 36.48 -0.71
N THR A 94 -10.58 36.97 -0.87
CA THR A 94 -9.93 37.21 -2.16
C THR A 94 -8.47 36.77 -2.06
N ARG A 95 -7.89 36.36 -3.18
CA ARG A 95 -6.53 35.82 -3.22
C ARG A 95 -5.90 36.01 -4.59
N ASN A 96 -4.58 35.93 -4.63
CA ASN A 96 -3.78 35.82 -5.84
C ASN A 96 -2.58 34.89 -5.57
N GLY A 97 -1.97 34.32 -6.61
CA GLY A 97 -0.78 33.47 -6.47
C GLY A 97 -1.05 32.04 -5.96
N GLN A 98 -0.22 31.53 -5.06
CA GLN A 98 -0.24 30.15 -4.53
C GLN A 98 -0.96 30.04 -3.19
N LEU A 99 -1.23 31.15 -2.51
CA LEU A 99 -1.95 31.17 -1.24
C LEU A 99 -3.44 30.85 -1.42
N ARG A 100 -4.00 30.04 -0.54
CA ARG A 100 -5.39 29.55 -0.55
C ARG A 100 -6.02 29.66 0.83
N VAL A 101 -7.34 29.53 0.85
CA VAL A 101 -8.17 29.45 2.06
C VAL A 101 -8.80 28.07 2.11
N PHE A 102 -8.74 27.42 3.27
CA PHE A 102 -9.38 26.14 3.55
C PHE A 102 -10.10 26.21 4.90
N VAL A 103 -11.15 25.41 5.04
CA VAL A 103 -11.88 25.26 6.31
C VAL A 103 -11.84 23.80 6.71
N PHE A 104 -11.35 23.50 7.91
CA PHE A 104 -11.38 22.15 8.47
C PHE A 104 -12.59 22.03 9.41
N ARG A 105 -13.49 21.09 9.10
CA ARG A 105 -14.73 20.83 9.84
C ARG A 105 -14.89 19.33 10.03
N GLU A 106 -14.98 18.89 11.29
CA GLU A 106 -15.25 17.48 11.67
C GLU A 106 -14.39 16.45 10.91
N GLY A 107 -13.09 16.73 10.73
CA GLY A 107 -12.18 15.81 10.04
C GLY A 107 -12.15 15.95 8.52
N ARG A 108 -12.83 16.94 7.94
CA ARG A 108 -12.90 17.18 6.48
C ARG A 108 -12.38 18.57 6.13
N PHE A 109 -11.61 18.66 5.05
CA PHE A 109 -11.24 19.93 4.44
C PHE A 109 -12.30 20.37 3.44
N LEU A 110 -12.89 21.54 3.69
CA LEU A 110 -13.79 22.24 2.79
C LEU A 110 -12.97 23.31 2.06
N SER A 111 -13.19 23.42 0.75
CA SER A 111 -12.61 24.48 -0.08
C SER A 111 -13.70 25.52 -0.33
N PRO A 112 -13.61 26.72 0.29
CA PRO A 112 -14.49 27.82 -0.02
C PRO A 112 -14.44 28.16 -1.52
N PRO A 113 -15.54 28.63 -2.12
CA PRO A 113 -15.63 28.86 -3.55
C PRO A 113 -14.53 29.80 -4.03
N HIS A 114 -13.74 29.34 -5.01
CA HIS A 114 -12.61 30.10 -5.54
C HIS A 114 -12.94 30.71 -6.90
N THR A 115 -12.66 32.00 -7.05
CA THR A 115 -12.69 32.72 -8.32
C THR A 115 -11.28 32.72 -8.94
N LYS A 116 -11.18 32.64 -10.27
CA LYS A 116 -9.88 32.63 -10.99
C LYS A 116 -9.14 33.97 -10.97
N ASN A 117 -9.85 35.07 -10.70
CA ASN A 117 -9.33 36.44 -10.63
C ASN A 117 -9.74 37.08 -9.30
N THR A 118 -9.11 38.21 -8.95
CA THR A 118 -9.30 39.07 -7.75
C THR A 118 -10.75 39.50 -7.40
N ASN A 119 -11.74 38.91 -8.06
CA ASN A 119 -13.14 38.95 -7.71
C ASN A 119 -13.38 38.23 -6.37
N VAL A 120 -14.14 38.86 -5.49
CA VAL A 120 -14.47 38.30 -4.18
C VAL A 120 -15.40 37.10 -4.32
N ALA A 121 -15.08 36.03 -3.62
CA ALA A 121 -15.88 34.81 -3.60
C ALA A 121 -17.29 35.04 -3.02
N THR A 122 -18.24 34.18 -3.38
CA THR A 122 -19.52 34.10 -2.67
C THR A 122 -19.28 33.78 -1.19
N PRO A 123 -20.03 34.39 -0.26
CA PRO A 123 -19.79 34.19 1.16
C PRO A 123 -19.93 32.72 1.55
N PHE A 124 -19.00 32.25 2.36
CA PHE A 124 -19.00 30.92 2.96
C PHE A 124 -19.46 31.01 4.42
N LEU A 125 -20.35 30.13 4.88
CA LEU A 125 -20.86 30.16 6.25
C LEU A 125 -19.97 29.32 7.18
N LEU A 126 -19.38 29.98 8.17
CA LEU A 126 -18.55 29.35 9.20
C LEU A 126 -19.39 28.94 10.42
N ASN A 127 -18.96 27.84 11.03
CA ASN A 127 -19.43 27.32 12.30
C ASN A 127 -18.41 27.59 13.40
N GLU A 128 -18.85 27.48 14.65
CA GLU A 128 -18.02 27.69 15.84
C GLU A 128 -16.91 26.65 15.99
N ASP A 129 -17.14 25.43 15.49
CA ASP A 129 -16.19 24.32 15.55
C ASP A 129 -15.27 24.25 14.31
N ASP A 130 -15.34 25.24 13.42
CA ASP A 130 -14.49 25.31 12.24
C ASP A 130 -13.07 25.78 12.60
N ILE A 131 -12.09 25.26 11.85
CA ILE A 131 -10.72 25.79 11.85
C ILE A 131 -10.46 26.38 10.47
N LEU A 132 -10.23 27.69 10.44
CA LEU A 132 -9.86 28.42 9.23
C LEU A 132 -8.36 28.30 9.01
N ILE A 133 -7.96 27.98 7.78
CA ILE A 133 -6.58 27.79 7.39
C ILE A 133 -6.30 28.69 6.18
N ILE A 134 -5.27 29.52 6.28
CA ILE A 134 -4.72 30.30 5.16
C ILE A 134 -3.29 29.83 4.89
N GLY A 135 -2.91 29.63 3.64
CA GLY A 135 -1.55 29.16 3.34
C GLY A 135 -1.37 28.59 1.95
N ASN A 136 -0.16 28.10 1.67
CA ASN A 136 0.15 27.47 0.40
C ASN A 136 -0.64 26.17 0.22
N ALA A 137 -1.24 25.99 -0.96
CA ALA A 137 -2.01 24.78 -1.28
C ALA A 137 -1.19 23.49 -1.14
N SER A 138 0.11 23.53 -1.48
CA SER A 138 1.02 22.39 -1.41
C SER A 138 1.11 21.79 -0.01
N LEU A 139 0.97 22.60 1.05
CA LEU A 139 1.03 22.12 2.44
C LEU A 139 -0.08 21.12 2.77
N LEU A 140 -1.24 21.22 2.11
CA LEU A 140 -2.34 20.28 2.30
C LEU A 140 -2.38 19.19 1.23
N PHE A 141 -1.98 19.49 0.00
CA PHE A 141 -2.06 18.50 -1.08
C PHE A 141 -0.86 17.54 -1.13
N ASN A 142 0.32 17.97 -0.70
CA ASN A 142 1.54 17.14 -0.72
C ASN A 142 1.75 16.39 0.60
N THR A 143 1.04 16.76 1.66
CA THR A 143 1.11 16.06 2.95
C THR A 143 0.19 14.84 2.96
N PRO A 144 0.68 13.63 3.34
CA PRO A 144 -0.14 12.43 3.38
C PRO A 144 -1.39 12.58 4.28
N PRO A 145 -2.58 12.07 3.88
CA PRO A 145 -3.81 12.21 4.67
C PRO A 145 -3.73 11.71 6.12
N LYS A 146 -2.94 10.65 6.36
CA LYS A 146 -2.70 10.12 7.72
C LYS A 146 -1.97 11.14 8.60
N THR A 147 -0.98 11.82 8.04
CA THR A 147 -0.21 12.87 8.70
C THR A 147 -1.08 14.10 8.94
N LEU A 148 -1.87 14.54 7.96
CA LEU A 148 -2.84 15.63 8.15
C LEU A 148 -3.80 15.35 9.31
N LYS A 149 -4.35 14.13 9.39
CA LYS A 149 -5.22 13.75 10.50
C LYS A 149 -4.52 13.86 11.86
N GLN A 150 -3.24 13.50 11.95
CA GLN A 150 -2.46 13.64 13.18
C GLN A 150 -2.19 15.13 13.51
N VAL A 151 -1.82 15.93 12.51
CA VAL A 151 -1.56 17.36 12.70
C VAL A 151 -2.79 18.08 13.26
N PHE A 152 -3.97 17.81 12.70
CA PHE A 152 -5.24 18.41 13.14
C PHE A 152 -5.88 17.72 14.35
N THR A 153 -5.21 16.76 15.00
CA THR A 153 -5.61 16.26 16.34
C THR A 153 -5.05 17.10 17.48
N SER A 154 -4.11 18.00 17.21
CA SER A 154 -3.66 18.99 18.18
C SER A 154 -4.74 20.05 18.42
N SER A 155 -4.90 20.51 19.66
CA SER A 155 -5.81 21.61 20.02
C SER A 155 -5.18 23.00 19.85
N LEU A 156 -3.86 23.09 19.66
CA LEU A 156 -3.15 24.37 19.63
C LEU A 156 -2.90 24.85 18.20
N PRO A 157 -3.41 26.04 17.79
CA PRO A 157 -3.26 26.56 16.43
C PRO A 157 -1.80 26.70 15.98
N GLN A 158 -0.91 27.11 16.89
CA GLN A 158 0.52 27.27 16.62
C GLN A 158 1.18 25.95 16.24
N VAL A 159 0.86 24.87 16.97
CA VAL A 159 1.41 23.54 16.73
C VAL A 159 0.93 22.99 15.38
N ILE A 160 -0.32 23.27 15.01
CA ILE A 160 -0.86 22.91 13.69
C ILE A 160 -0.05 23.61 12.59
N ALA A 161 0.17 24.93 12.70
CA ALA A 161 0.91 25.70 11.70
C ALA A 161 2.37 25.21 11.56
N GLU A 162 3.08 25.03 12.67
CA GLU A 162 4.46 24.52 12.66
C GLU A 162 4.57 23.12 12.09
N SER A 163 3.64 22.23 12.44
CA SER A 163 3.64 20.86 11.94
C SER A 163 3.39 20.81 10.44
N LEU A 164 2.54 21.68 9.89
CA LEU A 164 2.33 21.76 8.44
C LEU A 164 3.58 22.22 7.69
N ILE A 165 4.31 23.20 8.24
CA ILE A 165 5.57 23.68 7.66
C ILE A 165 6.67 22.62 7.76
N GLN A 166 6.81 21.93 8.90
CA GLN A 166 7.84 20.90 9.11
C GLN A 166 7.64 19.67 8.21
N ASN A 167 6.39 19.31 7.92
CA ASN A 167 6.07 18.19 7.03
C ASN A 167 6.05 18.57 5.54
N ASN A 168 6.33 19.83 5.21
CA ASN A 168 6.45 20.26 3.83
C ASN A 168 7.71 19.64 3.20
N THR A 169 7.52 18.93 2.10
CA THR A 169 8.62 18.32 1.33
C THR A 169 9.10 19.20 0.18
N ASP A 170 8.38 20.29 -0.11
CA ASP A 170 8.78 21.26 -1.13
C ASP A 170 9.77 22.28 -0.59
N ASN A 171 10.88 22.48 -1.30
CA ASN A 171 11.88 23.53 -1.02
C ASN A 171 11.38 24.96 -1.31
N ASN A 172 10.09 25.13 -1.63
CA ASN A 172 9.49 26.42 -1.89
C ASN A 172 9.17 27.15 -0.58
N ILE A 173 9.21 28.49 -0.64
CA ILE A 173 8.76 29.34 0.46
C ILE A 173 7.28 29.03 0.73
N ALA A 174 7.00 28.50 1.90
CA ALA A 174 5.68 28.13 2.37
C ALA A 174 5.30 28.90 3.64
N PHE A 175 4.01 29.22 3.73
CA PHE A 175 3.36 29.93 4.82
C PHE A 175 2.06 29.19 5.21
N CYS A 176 1.78 29.14 6.51
CA CYS A 176 0.50 28.70 7.04
C CYS A 176 0.06 29.58 8.24
N GLY A 177 -1.19 30.02 8.21
CA GLY A 177 -1.91 30.63 9.33
C GLY A 177 -3.16 29.82 9.66
N VAL A 178 -3.41 29.61 10.95
CA VAL A 178 -4.48 28.77 11.50
C VAL A 178 -5.26 29.56 12.55
N LEU A 179 -6.57 29.74 12.31
CA LEU A 179 -7.47 30.43 13.22
C LEU A 179 -8.68 29.53 13.57
N PRO A 180 -8.82 29.08 14.83
CA PRO A 180 -10.06 28.48 15.32
C PRO A 180 -11.21 29.47 15.32
N CYS A 181 -12.39 29.04 14.88
CA CYS A 181 -13.59 29.87 14.81
C CYS A 181 -14.44 29.85 16.10
N GLU A 182 -13.88 29.41 17.23
CA GLU A 182 -14.58 29.32 18.52
C GLU A 182 -15.12 30.67 18.99
N PHE A 183 -14.48 31.78 18.62
CA PHE A 183 -14.94 33.15 18.91
C PHE A 183 -16.30 33.49 18.29
N LEU A 184 -16.79 32.69 17.34
CA LEU A 184 -18.16 32.82 16.82
C LEU A 184 -19.23 32.43 17.87
N ARG A 185 -18.85 31.78 18.99
CA ARG A 185 -19.71 31.48 20.14
C ARG A 185 -20.11 32.74 20.90
N ASP A 186 -19.15 33.63 21.11
CA ASP A 186 -19.32 34.84 21.93
C ASP A 186 -19.93 36.02 21.14
N ASN A 187 -19.97 35.91 19.80
CA ASN A 187 -20.66 36.85 18.92
C ASN A 187 -22.19 36.64 18.95
N ALA A 188 -22.82 37.12 20.03
CA ALA A 188 -24.27 37.15 20.15
C ALA A 188 -24.90 38.07 19.07
N PRO A 189 -26.00 37.65 18.41
CA PRO A 189 -26.55 38.35 17.26
C PRO A 189 -27.09 39.75 17.62
N SER A 190 -26.71 40.76 16.85
CA SER A 190 -27.25 42.11 17.00
C SER A 190 -28.72 42.19 16.53
N ARG A 191 -29.54 43.00 17.21
CA ARG A 191 -30.99 43.19 16.96
C ARG A 191 -31.35 43.60 15.52
N ASN A 192 -30.40 44.13 14.75
CA ASN A 192 -30.60 44.54 13.36
C ASN A 192 -30.53 43.37 12.37
N ARG A 193 -30.07 42.18 12.81
CA ARG A 193 -29.92 40.98 11.99
C ARG A 193 -31.22 40.25 11.69
N GLU A 194 -32.22 40.27 12.58
CA GLU A 194 -33.54 39.65 12.29
C GLU A 194 -34.20 40.28 11.08
N LYS A 195 -34.03 41.59 10.90
CA LYS A 195 -34.57 42.35 9.78
C LYS A 195 -33.84 42.02 8.47
N ALA A 196 -32.50 41.92 8.51
CA ALA A 196 -31.68 41.56 7.35
C ALA A 196 -31.83 40.08 6.94
N LEU A 197 -32.02 39.16 7.90
CA LEU A 197 -32.34 37.75 7.62
C LEU A 197 -33.74 37.62 6.99
N GLN A 198 -34.72 38.39 7.45
CA GLN A 198 -36.07 38.44 6.86
C GLN A 198 -36.09 38.97 5.42
N GLU A 199 -35.21 39.93 5.10
CA GLU A 199 -35.13 40.50 3.74
C GLU A 199 -34.46 39.57 2.72
N VAL A 200 -33.51 38.71 3.15
CA VAL A 200 -32.77 37.82 2.24
C VAL A 200 -33.34 36.40 2.19
N PHE A 201 -33.96 35.91 3.27
CA PHE A 201 -34.51 34.54 3.36
C PHE A 201 -35.92 34.53 3.99
N PRO A 202 -36.98 34.95 3.28
CA PRO A 202 -38.33 35.09 3.84
C PRO A 202 -38.96 33.79 4.33
N TYR A 203 -38.43 32.63 3.94
CA TYR A 203 -38.98 31.30 4.25
C TYR A 203 -38.33 30.60 5.46
N GLU A 204 -37.24 31.12 6.03
CA GLU A 204 -36.58 30.50 7.21
C GLU A 204 -37.47 30.55 8.46
N LYS A 205 -38.25 31.63 8.65
CA LYS A 205 -39.19 31.72 9.79
C LYS A 205 -40.30 30.65 9.74
N GLU A 206 -40.67 30.16 8.57
CA GLU A 206 -41.63 29.06 8.45
C GLU A 206 -40.99 27.70 8.74
N ALA A 207 -39.71 27.52 8.40
CA ALA A 207 -38.93 26.34 8.78
C ALA A 207 -38.69 26.30 10.30
N ASP A 208 -38.32 27.43 10.92
CA ASP A 208 -38.07 27.55 12.35
C ASP A 208 -39.35 27.44 13.19
N LYS A 209 -40.49 27.97 12.71
CA LYS A 209 -41.79 27.75 13.35
C LYS A 209 -42.27 26.31 13.23
N LYS A 210 -41.94 25.60 12.15
CA LYS A 210 -42.15 24.14 12.03
C LYS A 210 -41.23 23.36 12.97
N LEU A 211 -40.02 23.86 13.23
CA LEU A 211 -39.07 23.29 14.20
C LEU A 211 -39.46 23.53 15.67
N ALA A 212 -40.17 24.62 15.97
CA ALA A 212 -40.63 24.95 17.32
C ALA A 212 -41.86 24.14 17.81
N ASN A 213 -42.33 23.16 17.03
CA ASN A 213 -43.49 22.34 17.37
C ASN A 213 -43.18 21.42 18.57
N PRO A 214 -43.97 21.40 19.67
CA PRO A 214 -43.68 20.57 20.85
C PRO A 214 -43.59 19.06 20.55
N ASN A 215 -44.15 18.60 19.43
CA ASN A 215 -43.97 17.23 18.93
C ASN A 215 -42.54 16.95 18.44
N GLN A 216 -41.78 17.96 17.99
CA GLN A 216 -40.37 17.79 17.65
C GLN A 216 -39.46 17.63 18.87
N LYS A 217 -39.75 18.26 20.01
CA LYS A 217 -38.98 17.99 21.25
C LYS A 217 -39.18 16.55 21.74
N LYS A 218 -40.41 16.03 21.64
CA LYS A 218 -40.67 14.60 21.86
C LYS A 218 -39.93 13.73 20.84
N ASN A 219 -39.95 14.06 19.55
CA ASN A 219 -39.21 13.33 18.52
C ASN A 219 -37.68 13.44 18.69
N GLN A 220 -37.14 14.54 19.22
CA GLN A 220 -35.71 14.68 19.54
C GLN A 220 -35.32 13.78 20.71
N ILE A 221 -36.16 13.67 21.75
CA ILE A 221 -35.93 12.71 22.84
C ILE A 221 -36.02 11.28 22.31
N TYR A 222 -37.01 10.94 21.47
CA TYR A 222 -37.07 9.62 20.85
C TYR A 222 -35.89 9.33 19.91
N ASN A 223 -35.43 10.32 19.15
CA ASN A 223 -34.26 10.19 18.28
C ASN A 223 -32.96 10.06 19.08
N PHE A 224 -32.85 10.77 20.21
CA PHE A 224 -31.70 10.67 21.11
C PHE A 224 -31.66 9.30 21.80
N VAL A 225 -32.79 8.84 22.35
CA VAL A 225 -32.92 7.49 22.92
C VAL A 225 -32.69 6.43 21.86
N GLY A 226 -33.22 6.62 20.64
CA GLY A 226 -32.99 5.75 19.50
C GLY A 226 -31.52 5.70 19.07
N PHE A 227 -30.83 6.84 19.04
CA PHE A 227 -29.40 6.92 18.76
C PHE A 227 -28.57 6.24 19.85
N LEU A 228 -28.94 6.41 21.11
CA LEU A 228 -28.25 5.78 22.25
C LEU A 228 -28.41 4.25 22.21
N LEU A 229 -29.62 3.76 21.94
CA LEU A 229 -29.89 2.33 21.75
C LEU A 229 -29.19 1.78 20.51
N PHE A 230 -29.14 2.55 19.43
CA PHE A 230 -28.42 2.17 18.22
C PHE A 230 -26.91 2.11 18.46
N ALA A 231 -26.33 3.08 19.16
CA ALA A 231 -24.92 3.07 19.54
C ALA A 231 -24.59 1.86 20.43
N LEU A 232 -25.44 1.55 21.41
CA LEU A 232 -25.30 0.35 22.25
C LEU A 232 -25.41 -0.94 21.43
N LEU A 233 -26.33 -1.01 20.45
CA LEU A 233 -26.44 -2.13 19.53
C LEU A 233 -25.17 -2.29 18.69
N VAL A 234 -24.63 -1.20 18.14
CA VAL A 234 -23.37 -1.22 17.36
C VAL A 234 -22.20 -1.69 18.22
N ILE A 235 -22.10 -1.20 19.47
CA ILE A 235 -21.08 -1.65 20.43
C ILE A 235 -21.24 -3.14 20.72
N PHE A 236 -22.47 -3.62 20.94
CA PHE A 236 -22.78 -5.02 21.20
C PHE A 236 -22.45 -5.92 20.00
N MET A 237 -22.85 -5.52 18.78
CA MET A 237 -22.51 -6.25 17.55
C MET A 237 -20.99 -6.26 17.34
N TYR A 238 -20.30 -5.16 17.64
CA TYR A 238 -18.84 -5.10 17.55
C TYR A 238 -18.17 -6.03 18.55
N THR A 239 -18.60 -6.07 19.82
CA THR A 239 -18.02 -6.99 20.81
C THR A 239 -18.29 -8.45 20.48
N GLN A 240 -19.50 -8.78 20.02
CA GLN A 240 -19.84 -10.15 19.60
C GLN A 240 -19.03 -10.58 18.38
N ASN A 241 -18.95 -9.72 17.35
CA ASN A 241 -18.16 -10.00 16.15
C ASN A 241 -16.66 -10.05 16.42
N LYS A 242 -16.15 -9.24 17.34
CA LYS A 242 -14.74 -9.27 17.76
C LYS A 242 -14.35 -10.61 18.39
N VAL A 243 -15.26 -11.25 19.14
CA VAL A 243 -15.03 -12.60 19.68
C VAL A 243 -15.00 -13.63 18.55
N ASN A 244 -15.94 -13.54 17.61
CA ASN A 244 -15.98 -14.43 16.44
C ASN A 244 -14.73 -14.28 15.57
N TRP A 245 -14.29 -13.05 15.29
CA TRP A 245 -13.08 -12.78 14.52
C TRP A 245 -11.82 -13.30 15.21
N LYS A 246 -11.71 -13.16 16.54
CA LYS A 246 -10.60 -13.76 17.30
C LYS A 246 -10.64 -15.29 17.25
N GLY A 247 -11.82 -15.89 17.32
CA GLY A 247 -12.00 -17.34 17.19
C GLY A 247 -11.59 -17.84 15.81
N GLU A 248 -12.04 -17.17 14.74
CA GLU A 248 -11.67 -17.48 13.36
C GLU A 248 -10.17 -17.29 13.11
N LEU A 249 -9.56 -16.20 13.61
CA LEU A 249 -8.13 -15.98 13.52
C LEU A 249 -7.35 -17.13 14.18
N THR A 250 -7.75 -17.52 15.39
CA THR A 250 -7.10 -18.63 16.12
C THR A 250 -7.25 -19.95 15.36
N ASN A 251 -8.40 -20.21 14.72
CA ASN A 251 -8.60 -21.40 13.91
C ASN A 251 -7.77 -21.37 12.63
N LYS A 252 -7.62 -20.20 11.98
CA LYS A 252 -6.79 -20.01 10.80
C LYS A 252 -5.29 -20.16 11.12
N ASP A 253 -4.85 -19.68 12.27
CA ASP A 253 -3.47 -19.87 12.74
C ASP A 253 -3.17 -21.36 13.01
N LYS A 254 -4.14 -22.10 13.59
CA LYS A 254 -4.01 -23.56 13.75
C LYS A 254 -3.97 -24.28 12.41
N GLU A 255 -4.80 -23.86 11.45
CA GLU A 255 -4.80 -24.41 10.09
C GLU A 255 -3.46 -24.16 9.40
N LEU A 256 -2.92 -22.94 9.48
CA LEU A 256 -1.60 -22.58 8.98
C LEU A 256 -0.49 -23.41 9.62
N ALA A 257 -0.47 -23.55 10.94
CA ALA A 257 0.52 -24.37 11.64
C ALA A 257 0.44 -25.85 11.20
N SER A 258 -0.77 -26.37 10.97
CA SER A 258 -0.97 -27.73 10.47
C SER A 258 -0.46 -27.91 9.04
N LEU A 259 -0.70 -26.92 8.16
CA LEU A 259 -0.22 -26.92 6.79
C LEU A 259 1.30 -26.85 6.74
N GLN A 260 1.91 -26.00 7.58
CA GLN A 260 3.36 -25.87 7.67
C GLN A 260 4.02 -27.17 8.17
N THR A 261 3.36 -27.87 9.11
CA THR A 261 3.84 -29.18 9.57
C THR A 261 3.79 -30.23 8.46
N LYS A 262 2.69 -30.25 7.67
CA LYS A 262 2.57 -31.14 6.51
C LYS A 262 3.61 -30.84 5.42
N LEU A 263 3.86 -29.56 5.17
CA LEU A 263 4.87 -29.10 4.20
C LEU A 263 6.27 -29.55 4.63
N ASN A 264 6.65 -29.30 5.88
CA ASN A 264 7.94 -29.75 6.42
C ASN A 264 8.10 -31.27 6.36
N LYS A 265 7.01 -32.03 6.55
CA LYS A 265 7.03 -33.49 6.41
C LYS A 265 7.28 -33.91 4.96
N ALA A 266 6.56 -33.31 4.02
CA ALA A 266 6.72 -33.58 2.59
C ALA A 266 8.12 -33.21 2.09
N GLU A 267 8.68 -32.09 2.53
CA GLU A 267 10.06 -31.69 2.20
C GLU A 267 11.08 -32.71 2.69
N LYS A 268 10.93 -33.20 3.93
CA LYS A 268 11.81 -34.26 4.48
C LYS A 268 11.69 -35.58 3.69
N GLU A 269 10.48 -35.96 3.28
CA GLU A 269 10.26 -37.16 2.46
C GLU A 269 10.90 -37.00 1.08
N ILE A 270 10.75 -35.84 0.43
CA ILE A 270 11.39 -35.53 -0.85
C ILE A 270 12.91 -35.56 -0.72
N GLU A 271 13.45 -34.98 0.35
CA GLU A 271 14.90 -34.96 0.59
C GLU A 271 15.45 -36.37 0.83
N ALA A 272 14.75 -37.19 1.63
CA ALA A 272 15.10 -38.58 1.86
C ALA A 272 15.07 -39.38 0.53
N PHE A 273 14.04 -39.17 -0.29
CA PHE A 273 13.94 -39.81 -1.60
C PHE A 273 15.06 -39.40 -2.55
N ARG A 274 15.42 -38.10 -2.59
CA ARG A 274 16.57 -37.61 -3.38
C ARG A 274 17.90 -38.22 -2.91
N ARG A 275 18.11 -38.30 -1.60
CA ARG A 275 19.30 -38.95 -1.03
C ARG A 275 19.36 -40.43 -1.40
N TYR A 276 18.24 -41.14 -1.26
CA TYR A 276 18.12 -42.54 -1.65
C TYR A 276 18.39 -42.74 -3.15
N GLN A 277 17.78 -41.95 -4.02
CA GLN A 277 18.02 -42.02 -5.46
C GLN A 277 19.49 -41.78 -5.80
N LYS A 278 20.13 -40.78 -5.19
CA LYS A 278 21.55 -40.51 -5.39
C LYS A 278 22.42 -41.70 -4.97
N GLN A 279 22.18 -42.24 -3.78
CA GLN A 279 22.88 -43.43 -3.28
C GLN A 279 22.64 -44.65 -4.16
N HIS A 280 21.42 -44.82 -4.68
CA HIS A 280 21.07 -45.92 -5.56
C HIS A 280 21.77 -45.80 -6.92
N ILE A 281 21.78 -44.61 -7.52
CA ILE A 281 22.50 -44.33 -8.77
C ILE A 281 24.00 -44.60 -8.59
N GLN A 282 24.58 -44.04 -7.53
CA GLN A 282 26.00 -44.25 -7.21
C GLN A 282 26.31 -45.73 -6.96
N SER A 283 25.47 -46.44 -6.21
CA SER A 283 25.62 -47.88 -5.97
C SER A 283 25.49 -48.72 -7.25
N ILE A 284 24.75 -48.26 -8.27
CA ILE A 284 24.75 -48.91 -9.57
C ILE A 284 26.03 -48.57 -10.32
N ALA A 285 26.41 -47.28 -10.38
CA ALA A 285 27.59 -46.79 -11.08
C ALA A 285 28.90 -47.43 -10.58
N GLU A 286 29.01 -47.76 -9.30
CA GLU A 286 30.20 -48.39 -8.70
C GLU A 286 30.21 -49.93 -8.80
N ARG A 287 29.27 -50.56 -9.53
CA ARG A 287 29.24 -52.02 -9.69
C ARG A 287 30.13 -52.47 -10.83
N ASP A 288 31.13 -53.27 -10.47
CA ASP A 288 31.97 -53.99 -11.42
C ASP A 288 31.55 -55.46 -11.54
N PHE A 289 31.91 -56.07 -12.67
CA PHE A 289 31.58 -57.47 -12.95
C PHE A 289 32.65 -58.40 -12.37
N ASP A 290 32.43 -58.92 -11.17
CA ASP A 290 33.28 -59.97 -10.62
C ASP A 290 32.76 -61.37 -11.01
N ALA A 291 33.50 -62.03 -11.91
CA ALA A 291 33.19 -63.38 -12.39
C ALA A 291 33.25 -64.46 -11.28
N PHE A 292 34.03 -64.25 -10.22
CA PHE A 292 34.28 -65.21 -9.14
C PHE A 292 33.42 -64.97 -7.88
N ASP A 293 32.75 -63.82 -7.80
CA ASP A 293 31.90 -63.47 -6.66
C ASP A 293 30.54 -64.19 -6.67
N ASN A 294 30.46 -65.32 -5.98
CA ASN A 294 29.22 -66.10 -5.79
C ASN A 294 28.27 -65.50 -4.74
N GLU A 295 28.65 -64.43 -4.04
CA GLU A 295 27.93 -63.87 -2.89
C GLU A 295 27.19 -62.56 -3.20
N ARG A 296 27.57 -61.82 -4.25
CA ARG A 296 26.83 -60.64 -4.70
C ARG A 296 25.54 -61.00 -5.45
N TYR A 297 24.45 -60.33 -5.12
CA TYR A 297 23.18 -60.37 -5.87
C TYR A 297 23.41 -59.85 -7.30
N ARG A 298 23.73 -60.75 -8.23
CA ARG A 298 23.91 -60.44 -9.65
C ARG A 298 22.53 -60.23 -10.29
N MET A 299 22.31 -59.05 -10.89
CA MET A 299 21.13 -58.81 -11.70
C MET A 299 21.38 -59.41 -13.09
N TYR A 300 20.41 -60.17 -13.58
CA TYR A 300 20.46 -60.73 -14.94
C TYR A 300 19.32 -60.17 -15.76
N ALA A 301 19.60 -59.88 -17.02
CA ALA A 301 18.63 -59.40 -17.98
C ALA A 301 18.59 -60.33 -19.19
N LEU A 302 17.42 -60.39 -19.82
CA LEU A 302 17.17 -61.28 -20.94
C LEU A 302 17.43 -60.53 -22.25
N PHE A 303 18.48 -60.92 -22.96
CA PHE A 303 18.83 -60.39 -24.27
C PHE A 303 18.31 -61.32 -25.37
N ARG A 304 17.56 -60.76 -26.31
CA ARG A 304 16.93 -61.50 -27.41
C ARG A 304 17.61 -61.15 -28.73
N ASP A 305 18.23 -62.15 -29.35
CA ASP A 305 18.76 -62.06 -30.70
C ASP A 305 17.82 -62.76 -31.70
N THR A 306 16.93 -61.95 -32.27
CA THR A 306 15.94 -62.39 -33.27
C THR A 306 16.55 -62.81 -34.60
N ARG A 307 17.83 -62.51 -34.83
CA ARG A 307 18.52 -62.82 -36.09
C ARG A 307 19.53 -63.96 -35.96
N SER A 308 19.63 -64.55 -34.77
CA SER A 308 20.53 -65.66 -34.45
C SER A 308 21.97 -65.43 -34.95
N ARG A 309 22.44 -64.19 -34.82
CA ARG A 309 23.74 -63.68 -35.27
C ARG A 309 24.83 -63.93 -34.26
N PHE A 310 24.49 -63.93 -32.98
CA PHE A 310 25.45 -63.98 -31.90
C PHE A 310 25.50 -65.37 -31.28
N ASN A 311 26.69 -65.81 -30.93
CA ASN A 311 26.93 -66.92 -30.02
C ASN A 311 27.28 -66.40 -28.62
N ARG A 312 27.36 -67.31 -27.63
CA ARG A 312 27.65 -66.97 -26.23
C ARG A 312 28.94 -66.14 -26.06
N ILE A 313 30.01 -66.46 -26.79
CA ILE A 313 31.30 -65.78 -26.70
C ILE A 313 31.16 -64.35 -27.21
N GLN A 314 30.47 -64.17 -28.34
CA GLN A 314 30.23 -62.85 -28.94
C GLN A 314 29.35 -61.96 -28.05
N ILE A 315 28.34 -62.53 -27.36
CA ILE A 315 27.54 -61.78 -26.38
C ILE A 315 28.39 -61.39 -25.16
N ALA A 316 29.30 -62.27 -24.73
CA ALA A 316 30.20 -61.98 -23.63
C ALA A 316 31.16 -60.82 -23.97
N GLU A 317 31.80 -60.87 -25.14
CA GLU A 317 32.63 -59.77 -25.65
C GLU A 317 31.83 -58.48 -25.82
N LYS A 318 30.59 -58.58 -26.32
CA LYS A 318 29.74 -57.42 -26.60
C LYS A 318 29.29 -56.67 -25.36
N PHE A 319 29.09 -57.36 -24.23
CA PHE A 319 28.64 -56.76 -22.98
C PHE A 319 29.71 -56.83 -21.88
N ASN A 320 30.99 -56.89 -22.28
CA ASN A 320 32.15 -56.83 -21.39
C ASN A 320 32.12 -57.88 -20.26
N ILE A 321 31.66 -59.09 -20.55
CA ILE A 321 31.58 -60.20 -19.61
C ILE A 321 32.81 -61.10 -19.78
N TYR A 322 33.75 -61.04 -18.83
CA TYR A 322 35.01 -61.79 -18.89
C TYR A 322 34.83 -63.32 -18.97
N ASN A 323 33.79 -63.86 -18.31
CA ASN A 323 33.50 -65.29 -18.32
C ASN A 323 32.24 -65.59 -19.15
N PRO A 324 32.35 -66.07 -20.40
CA PRO A 324 31.20 -66.42 -21.22
C PRO A 324 30.28 -67.47 -20.58
N LEU A 325 30.79 -68.32 -19.67
CA LEU A 325 29.98 -69.31 -18.97
C LEU A 325 29.01 -68.69 -17.95
N ALA A 326 29.18 -67.41 -17.60
CA ALA A 326 28.20 -66.67 -16.81
C ALA A 326 26.92 -66.32 -17.59
N ILE A 327 26.92 -66.55 -18.91
CA ILE A 327 25.77 -66.31 -19.79
C ILE A 327 25.09 -67.63 -20.14
N GLU A 328 23.85 -67.79 -19.66
CA GLU A 328 23.00 -68.87 -20.12
C GLU A 328 22.45 -68.55 -21.51
N ALA A 329 22.50 -69.53 -22.41
CA ALA A 329 22.09 -69.37 -23.81
C ALA A 329 21.10 -70.47 -24.17
N LYS A 330 19.94 -70.09 -24.69
CA LYS A 330 18.89 -71.02 -25.09
C LYS A 330 18.29 -70.60 -26.42
N VAL A 331 18.10 -71.57 -27.31
CA VAL A 331 17.39 -71.36 -28.56
C VAL A 331 15.91 -71.60 -28.32
N VAL A 332 15.06 -70.64 -28.66
CA VAL A 332 13.60 -70.71 -28.52
C VAL A 332 12.98 -70.22 -29.82
N MET A 333 12.22 -71.08 -30.51
CA MET A 333 11.53 -70.73 -31.77
C MET A 333 12.48 -70.08 -32.80
N ASP A 334 13.64 -70.70 -33.05
CA ASP A 334 14.70 -70.24 -33.97
C ASP A 334 15.39 -68.91 -33.61
N GLU A 335 15.12 -68.37 -32.41
CA GLU A 335 15.78 -67.17 -31.87
C GLU A 335 16.75 -67.54 -30.75
N ASN A 336 17.86 -66.82 -30.67
CA ASN A 336 18.82 -66.98 -29.58
C ASN A 336 18.45 -66.07 -28.41
N TRP A 337 18.24 -66.67 -27.24
CA TRP A 337 17.96 -65.96 -25.99
C TRP A 337 19.13 -66.13 -25.02
N PHE A 338 19.57 -65.02 -24.44
CA PHE A 338 20.72 -64.96 -23.54
C PHE A 338 20.31 -64.36 -22.20
N ILE A 339 20.67 -65.01 -21.10
CA ILE A 339 20.55 -64.43 -19.76
C ILE A 339 21.90 -63.81 -19.44
N VAL A 340 21.97 -62.49 -19.49
CA VAL A 340 23.21 -61.71 -19.43
C VAL A 340 23.29 -60.96 -18.10
N PRO A 341 24.43 -61.03 -17.38
CA PRO A 341 24.66 -60.18 -16.21
C PRO A 341 24.61 -58.68 -16.58
N VAL A 342 23.99 -57.87 -15.74
CA VAL A 342 23.89 -56.41 -15.92
C VAL A 342 24.22 -55.66 -14.64
N LYS A 343 24.74 -54.44 -14.78
CA LYS A 343 25.08 -53.51 -13.69
C LYS A 343 23.84 -53.11 -12.89
N GLY A 344 22.72 -52.88 -13.59
CA GLY A 344 21.45 -52.54 -12.96
C GLY A 344 20.33 -52.24 -13.95
N THR A 345 19.30 -51.57 -13.45
CA THR A 345 18.18 -51.07 -14.25
C THR A 345 17.94 -49.60 -13.95
N HIS A 346 17.38 -48.88 -14.92
CA HIS A 346 17.01 -47.48 -14.77
C HIS A 346 15.63 -47.24 -15.39
N LEU A 347 14.72 -46.61 -14.65
CA LEU A 347 13.41 -46.21 -15.15
C LEU A 347 13.53 -44.86 -15.85
N VAL A 348 13.34 -44.84 -17.17
CA VAL A 348 13.48 -43.63 -17.99
C VAL A 348 12.41 -42.60 -17.62
N GLN A 349 12.85 -41.46 -17.11
CA GLN A 349 11.99 -40.34 -16.74
C GLN A 349 11.79 -39.36 -17.90
N LYS A 350 10.76 -38.52 -17.77
CA LYS A 350 10.41 -37.50 -18.75
C LYS A 350 11.59 -36.55 -19.02
N GLY A 351 11.99 -36.44 -20.29
CA GLY A 351 13.06 -35.53 -20.72
C GLY A 351 14.48 -36.02 -20.41
N GLU A 352 14.63 -37.28 -19.99
CA GLU A 352 15.92 -37.97 -19.98
C GLU A 352 16.30 -38.38 -21.40
N THR A 353 17.60 -38.29 -21.68
CA THR A 353 18.18 -38.70 -22.96
C THR A 353 19.18 -39.79 -22.67
N LEU A 354 19.48 -40.64 -23.66
CA LEU A 354 20.54 -41.65 -23.54
C LEU A 354 21.86 -41.06 -23.03
N LYS A 355 22.16 -39.84 -23.48
CA LYS A 355 23.32 -39.07 -23.04
C LYS A 355 23.34 -38.87 -21.53
N LYS A 356 22.22 -38.37 -20.97
CA LYS A 356 22.07 -38.12 -19.52
C LYS A 356 22.10 -39.41 -18.71
N ILE A 357 21.49 -40.48 -19.23
CA ILE A 357 21.49 -41.77 -18.55
C ILE A 357 22.92 -42.33 -18.51
N ALA A 358 23.64 -42.26 -19.63
CA ALA A 358 25.04 -42.71 -19.67
C ALA A 358 25.93 -41.93 -18.68
N ASP A 359 25.76 -40.59 -18.60
CA ASP A 359 26.47 -39.74 -17.63
C ASP A 359 26.22 -40.12 -16.16
N MET A 360 25.13 -40.82 -15.84
CA MET A 360 24.83 -41.21 -14.45
C MET A 360 25.53 -42.49 -14.02
N TYR A 361 25.87 -43.37 -14.96
CA TYR A 361 26.21 -44.77 -14.66
C TYR A 361 27.55 -45.25 -15.24
N TYR A 362 28.15 -44.50 -16.15
CA TYR A 362 29.35 -44.90 -16.90
C TYR A 362 30.40 -43.80 -16.86
N ASP A 363 31.67 -44.19 -16.73
CA ASP A 363 32.78 -43.24 -16.79
C ASP A 363 33.02 -42.78 -18.24
N ASN A 364 32.89 -43.71 -19.19
CA ASN A 364 32.93 -43.41 -20.62
C ASN A 364 31.52 -43.29 -21.21
N GLN A 365 31.03 -42.05 -21.30
CA GLN A 365 29.71 -41.75 -21.85
C GLN A 365 29.45 -42.35 -23.24
N LYS A 366 30.44 -42.37 -24.14
CA LYS A 366 30.23 -42.83 -25.53
C LYS A 366 29.98 -44.33 -25.58
N GLU A 367 30.75 -45.08 -24.80
CA GLU A 367 30.61 -46.52 -24.64
C GLU A 367 29.28 -46.85 -23.96
N GLY A 368 28.96 -46.17 -22.86
CA GLY A 368 27.69 -46.35 -22.16
C GLY A 368 26.46 -46.14 -23.05
N ILE A 369 26.46 -45.11 -23.92
CA ILE A 369 25.38 -44.91 -24.90
C ILE A 369 25.25 -46.10 -25.85
N GLN A 370 26.37 -46.63 -26.36
CA GLN A 370 26.36 -47.78 -27.28
C GLN A 370 25.81 -49.03 -26.59
N LEU A 371 26.32 -49.37 -25.41
CA LEU A 371 25.88 -50.52 -24.62
C LEU A 371 24.38 -50.46 -24.30
N ILE A 372 23.89 -49.30 -23.86
CA ILE A 372 22.46 -49.11 -23.57
C ILE A 372 21.62 -49.32 -24.84
N GLN A 373 22.01 -48.75 -25.97
CA GLN A 373 21.25 -48.87 -27.23
C GLN A 373 21.22 -50.30 -27.75
N GLU A 374 22.32 -51.03 -27.61
CA GLU A 374 22.42 -52.39 -28.10
C GLU A 374 21.63 -53.37 -27.24
N PHE A 375 21.63 -53.19 -25.93
CA PHE A 375 20.86 -54.05 -25.02
C PHE A 375 19.37 -53.72 -25.03
N ASN A 376 19.02 -52.44 -25.17
CA ASN A 376 17.64 -51.96 -25.06
C ASN A 376 17.14 -51.49 -26.44
N PRO A 377 16.38 -52.33 -27.18
CA PRO A 377 15.92 -51.99 -28.53
C PRO A 377 14.97 -50.79 -28.56
N GLN A 378 14.34 -50.45 -27.43
CA GLN A 378 13.50 -49.27 -27.27
C GLN A 378 13.81 -48.58 -25.94
N VAL A 379 14.23 -47.31 -26.01
CA VAL A 379 14.42 -46.44 -24.85
C VAL A 379 13.38 -45.34 -24.90
N VAL A 380 12.32 -45.52 -24.11
CA VAL A 380 11.14 -44.66 -24.09
C VAL A 380 10.77 -44.32 -22.65
N GLU A 381 10.17 -43.15 -22.46
CA GLU A 381 9.69 -42.69 -21.15
C GLU A 381 8.78 -43.73 -20.47
N GLY A 382 8.93 -43.89 -19.16
CA GLY A 382 8.14 -44.80 -18.35
C GLY A 382 8.54 -46.27 -18.44
N HIS A 383 9.56 -46.62 -19.23
CA HIS A 383 10.07 -47.98 -19.33
C HIS A 383 11.40 -48.13 -18.59
N SER A 384 11.60 -49.28 -17.97
CA SER A 384 12.89 -49.65 -17.38
C SER A 384 13.82 -50.16 -18.46
N ILE A 385 15.03 -49.61 -18.50
CA ILE A 385 16.12 -50.09 -19.34
C ILE A 385 17.16 -50.81 -18.48
N PHE A 386 17.85 -51.76 -19.09
CA PHE A 386 18.97 -52.47 -18.48
C PHE A 386 20.28 -51.74 -18.75
N LEU A 387 21.19 -51.78 -17.79
CA LEU A 387 22.50 -51.14 -17.85
C LEU A 387 23.58 -52.23 -17.91
N PRO A 388 24.16 -52.54 -19.08
CA PRO A 388 25.28 -53.49 -19.19
C PRO A 388 26.54 -52.99 -18.48
N PHE A 389 27.50 -53.88 -18.22
CA PHE A 389 28.81 -53.52 -17.67
C PHE A 389 29.69 -52.82 -18.70
N GLU A 390 30.51 -51.87 -18.25
CA GLU A 390 31.56 -51.25 -19.07
C GLU A 390 32.83 -52.09 -19.08
N GLN A 391 33.73 -51.80 -20.01
CA GLN A 391 35.02 -52.47 -20.06
C GLN A 391 35.85 -52.06 -18.83
N GLU A 392 36.38 -53.03 -18.10
CA GLU A 392 37.37 -52.77 -17.03
C GLU A 392 38.69 -52.31 -17.67
N ASP A 393 39.24 -51.18 -17.19
CA ASP A 393 40.53 -50.63 -17.60
C ASP A 393 41.74 -51.47 -17.14
#